data_AF-A0A962EG84-F1
#
_entry.id   AF-A0A962EG84-F1
#
_cell.length_a   1.000
_cell.length_b   1.000
_cell.length_c   1.000
_cell.angle_alpha   90.00
_cell.angle_beta   90.00
_cell.angle_gamma   90.00
#
_symmetry.space_group_name_H-M   'P 1'
#
loop_
_entity.id
_entity.type
_entity.pdbx_description
1 polymer ?
#
loop_
_entity_poly.entity_id
_entity_poly.type
_entity_poly.pdbx_seq_one_letter_code
_entity_poly.pdbx_strand_id
1 'polypeptide(L)'
;NAVVETVADICQELDIVFPEIISESGRALTAHHAVLITNLLGVEEDIDQTLLDQDQPGTPDSPAIKALKRALARCEEMNEDPRFFVDLYQEIKLELHDALSLFISGKISVQQKACIEQFFNECCKRLLLKLDPGIESHRQPLEEIESRLAINVYANFSVFQSTPDIWGIKQVFPVVALTGNNQKPASRTVVQDITCDSDGRLSAYVYGEKLSPFLPLPKIEKDDDFYVAFFLVGAYQEILGDPHNLFGDTYAVSIKADSSETQGWKIVDTQQVQSLGEILELVHYQKEDLLQSYYLQLSKKVIGLTTDEQASLMARLAASLESSTYLDA
;
A
#
# COMPACT_ATOMS: atom_id res chain seq x y z
N ASN A 1 -13.96 -19.13 -31.27
CA ASN A 1 -14.34 -18.50 -32.54
C ASN A 1 -13.08 -18.15 -33.32
N ALA A 2 -12.37 -17.05 -33.00
CA ALA A 2 -11.19 -16.62 -33.77
C ALA A 2 -10.18 -17.72 -34.15
N VAL A 3 -9.66 -18.50 -33.20
CA VAL A 3 -8.67 -19.58 -33.49
C VAL A 3 -9.28 -20.67 -34.38
N VAL A 4 -10.48 -21.15 -34.03
CA VAL A 4 -11.15 -22.25 -34.76
C VAL A 4 -11.53 -21.82 -36.17
N GLU A 5 -12.09 -20.61 -36.34
CA GLU A 5 -12.48 -20.05 -37.63
C GLU A 5 -11.25 -19.87 -38.53
N THR A 6 -10.17 -19.27 -38.01
CA THR A 6 -8.93 -19.06 -38.79
C THR A 6 -8.32 -20.39 -39.27
N VAL A 7 -8.25 -21.39 -38.40
CA VAL A 7 -7.74 -22.72 -38.77
C VAL A 7 -8.67 -23.38 -39.79
N ALA A 8 -9.99 -23.26 -39.60
CA ALA A 8 -10.96 -23.84 -40.51
C ALA A 8 -10.90 -23.23 -41.92
N ASP A 9 -10.77 -21.91 -42.02
CA ASP A 9 -10.67 -21.19 -43.30
C ASP A 9 -9.44 -21.65 -44.10
N ILE A 10 -8.27 -21.74 -43.44
CA ILE A 10 -7.02 -22.21 -44.08
C ILE A 10 -7.14 -23.68 -44.50
N CYS A 11 -7.71 -24.53 -43.65
CA CYS A 11 -7.91 -25.95 -43.98
C CYS A 11 -8.84 -26.13 -45.19
N GLN A 12 -9.89 -25.31 -45.29
CA GLN A 12 -10.81 -25.32 -46.43
C GLN A 12 -10.16 -24.80 -47.71
N GLU A 13 -9.38 -23.73 -47.65
CA GLU A 13 -8.65 -23.18 -48.81
C GLU A 13 -7.65 -24.18 -49.39
N LEU A 14 -6.96 -24.91 -48.52
CA LEU A 14 -5.92 -25.87 -48.90
C LEU A 14 -6.46 -27.29 -49.12
N ASP A 15 -7.76 -27.53 -48.94
CA ASP A 15 -8.42 -28.84 -49.03
C ASP A 15 -7.72 -29.92 -48.17
N ILE A 16 -7.43 -29.57 -46.90
CA ILE A 16 -6.80 -30.46 -45.92
C ILE A 16 -7.72 -30.76 -44.74
N VAL A 17 -7.45 -31.88 -44.07
CA VAL A 17 -8.21 -32.33 -42.89
C VAL A 17 -7.99 -31.38 -41.71
N PHE A 18 -9.05 -31.07 -40.97
CA PHE A 18 -8.96 -30.26 -39.75
C PHE A 18 -8.11 -30.95 -38.69
N PRO A 19 -7.06 -30.31 -38.16
CA PRO A 19 -6.23 -30.87 -37.11
C PRO A 19 -6.92 -30.79 -35.74
N GLU A 20 -6.41 -31.55 -34.77
CA GLU A 20 -6.70 -31.29 -33.36
C GLU A 20 -6.09 -29.95 -32.92
N ILE A 21 -6.85 -29.19 -32.14
CA ILE A 21 -6.40 -27.90 -31.60
C ILE A 21 -6.09 -28.08 -30.12
N ILE A 22 -4.86 -27.76 -29.73
CA ILE A 22 -4.39 -27.78 -28.35
C ILE A 22 -4.12 -26.35 -27.90
N SER A 23 -4.50 -26.02 -26.66
CA SER A 23 -4.24 -24.71 -26.05
C SER A 23 -3.59 -24.88 -24.68
N GLU A 24 -2.45 -24.22 -24.47
CA GLU A 24 -1.71 -24.23 -23.20
C GLU A 24 -2.08 -23.01 -22.34
N SER A 25 -3.37 -22.82 -22.08
CA SER A 25 -3.92 -21.62 -21.43
C SER A 25 -3.79 -21.64 -19.90
N GLY A 26 -2.57 -21.80 -19.39
CA GLY A 26 -2.29 -21.92 -17.95
C GLY A 26 -2.86 -20.77 -17.11
N ARG A 27 -2.55 -19.52 -17.47
CA ARG A 27 -3.06 -18.33 -16.75
C ARG A 27 -4.58 -18.29 -16.68
N ALA A 28 -5.28 -18.71 -17.75
CA ALA A 28 -6.73 -18.73 -17.78
C ALA A 28 -7.32 -19.74 -16.79
N LEU A 29 -6.61 -20.85 -16.55
CA LEU A 29 -7.00 -21.89 -15.59
C LEU A 29 -6.70 -21.48 -14.14
N THR A 30 -5.56 -20.84 -13.90
CA THR A 30 -5.05 -20.64 -12.53
C THR A 30 -5.25 -19.24 -11.97
N ALA A 31 -5.53 -18.20 -12.75
CA ALA A 31 -5.58 -16.83 -12.20
C ALA A 31 -6.52 -16.69 -10.98
N HIS A 32 -7.73 -17.24 -11.04
CA HIS A 32 -8.79 -16.96 -10.07
C HIS A 32 -8.76 -17.82 -8.80
N HIS A 33 -7.95 -18.89 -8.75
CA HIS A 33 -8.07 -19.90 -7.70
C HIS A 33 -7.46 -19.49 -6.35
N ALA A 34 -6.64 -18.44 -6.33
CA ALA A 34 -5.94 -17.97 -5.14
C ALA A 34 -6.27 -16.50 -4.83
N VAL A 35 -6.30 -16.18 -3.53
CA VAL A 35 -6.53 -14.85 -2.98
C VAL A 35 -5.49 -14.64 -1.88
N LEU A 36 -4.75 -13.53 -1.95
CA LEU A 36 -3.86 -13.10 -0.88
C LEU A 36 -4.64 -12.18 0.07
N ILE A 37 -4.62 -12.48 1.37
CA ILE A 37 -5.29 -11.68 2.40
C ILE A 37 -4.23 -11.15 3.36
N THR A 38 -4.28 -9.86 3.65
CA THR A 38 -3.37 -9.20 4.59
C THR A 38 -4.10 -8.14 5.41
N ASN A 39 -3.64 -7.91 6.63
CA ASN A 39 -4.13 -6.83 7.48
C ASN A 39 -3.41 -5.51 7.17
N LEU A 40 -4.08 -4.39 7.46
CA LEU A 40 -3.46 -3.08 7.48
C LEU A 40 -2.92 -2.82 8.89
N LEU A 41 -1.62 -2.55 9.01
CA LEU A 41 -0.94 -2.28 10.27
C LEU A 41 -1.16 -0.87 10.78
N GLY A 42 -1.46 0.05 9.88
CA GLY A 42 -1.61 1.45 10.23
C GLY A 42 -1.94 2.32 9.03
N VAL A 43 -2.45 3.49 9.39
CA VAL A 43 -2.78 4.56 8.48
C VAL A 43 -1.85 5.71 8.82
N GLU A 44 -1.26 6.34 7.81
CA GLU A 44 -0.57 7.61 8.04
C GLU A 44 -1.59 8.64 8.54
N GLU A 45 -1.48 9.03 9.82
CA GLU A 45 -2.42 9.97 10.43
C GLU A 45 -2.38 11.31 9.69
N ASP A 46 -3.56 11.86 9.41
CA ASP A 46 -3.69 13.21 8.87
C ASP A 46 -3.14 14.20 9.91
N ILE A 47 -2.30 15.14 9.46
CA ILE A 47 -1.54 16.04 10.33
C ILE A 47 -2.49 16.74 11.31
N ASP A 48 -2.18 16.66 12.61
CA ASP A 48 -2.94 17.24 13.71
C ASP A 48 -3.39 18.69 13.41
N GLN A 49 -4.71 18.87 13.24
CA GLN A 49 -5.33 20.15 12.92
C GLN A 49 -5.21 21.17 14.06
N THR A 50 -4.81 20.77 15.28
CA THR A 50 -4.61 21.70 16.40
C THR A 50 -3.52 22.74 16.12
N LEU A 51 -2.63 22.51 15.14
CA LEU A 51 -1.64 23.48 14.69
C LEU A 51 -2.21 24.60 13.80
N LEU A 52 -3.47 24.48 13.36
CA LEU A 52 -4.20 25.53 12.63
C LEU A 52 -4.85 26.55 13.57
N ASP A 53 -4.79 26.35 14.91
CA ASP A 53 -5.31 27.32 15.87
C ASP A 53 -4.58 28.66 15.74
N GLN A 54 -5.36 29.67 15.31
CA GLN A 54 -4.86 30.83 14.58
C GLN A 54 -4.00 31.83 15.36
N ASP A 55 -3.87 31.69 16.67
CA ASP A 55 -3.25 32.71 17.53
C ASP A 55 -2.47 32.10 18.71
N GLN A 56 -1.87 30.92 18.53
CA GLN A 56 -0.95 30.43 19.55
C GLN A 56 0.34 31.30 19.57
N PRO A 57 0.75 31.81 20.75
CA PRO A 57 2.00 32.53 20.88
C PRO A 57 3.16 31.62 20.46
N GLY A 58 3.89 32.02 19.41
CA GLY A 58 4.96 31.20 18.81
C GLY A 58 4.70 30.74 17.38
N THR A 59 3.54 31.05 16.79
CA THR A 59 3.27 30.77 15.36
C THR A 59 4.34 31.47 14.49
N PRO A 60 5.10 30.73 13.67
CA PRO A 60 6.13 31.32 12.83
C PRO A 60 5.53 32.33 11.84
N ASP A 61 6.11 33.52 11.71
CA ASP A 61 5.67 34.52 10.72
C ASP A 61 6.45 34.35 9.41
N SER A 62 5.76 34.39 8.28
CA SER A 62 6.34 34.38 6.93
C SER A 62 5.36 35.00 5.93
N PRO A 63 5.83 35.73 4.90
CA PRO A 63 4.97 36.20 3.82
C PRO A 63 4.12 35.09 3.18
N ALA A 64 4.70 33.90 2.99
CA ALA A 64 4.01 32.74 2.43
C ALA A 64 2.89 32.23 3.34
N ILE A 65 3.09 32.22 4.67
CA ILE A 65 2.05 31.83 5.64
C ILE A 65 0.88 32.83 5.55
N LYS A 66 1.17 34.14 5.49
CA LYS A 66 0.13 35.17 5.32
C LYS A 66 -0.60 35.07 3.98
N ALA A 67 0.09 34.68 2.90
CA ALA A 67 -0.52 34.44 1.59
C ALA A 67 -1.46 33.23 1.64
N LEU A 68 -0.99 32.09 2.14
CA LEU A 68 -1.81 30.88 2.27
C LEU A 68 -3.00 31.06 3.22
N LYS A 69 -2.86 31.83 4.31
CA LYS A 69 -4.00 32.20 5.17
C LYS A 69 -5.07 32.99 4.42
N ARG A 70 -4.67 33.94 3.57
CA ARG A 70 -5.62 34.69 2.72
C ARG A 70 -6.26 33.79 1.66
N ALA A 71 -5.49 32.89 1.07
CA ALA A 71 -6.01 31.90 0.12
C ALA A 71 -7.01 30.94 0.77
N LEU A 72 -6.76 30.54 2.02
CA LEU A 72 -7.68 29.69 2.78
C LEU A 72 -9.03 30.38 3.00
N ALA A 73 -9.03 31.66 3.40
CA ALA A 73 -10.27 32.44 3.51
C ALA A 73 -11.03 32.52 2.17
N ARG A 74 -10.31 32.68 1.06
CA ARG A 74 -10.90 32.68 -0.30
C ARG A 74 -11.47 31.32 -0.72
N CYS A 75 -10.99 30.21 -0.16
CA CYS A 75 -11.58 28.90 -0.41
C CYS A 75 -13.01 28.78 0.16
N GLU A 76 -13.36 29.59 1.16
CA GLU A 76 -14.68 29.60 1.79
C GLU A 76 -15.68 30.48 1.05
N GLU A 77 -15.21 31.37 0.18
CA GLU A 77 -16.06 32.25 -0.63
C GLU A 77 -16.96 31.45 -1.58
N MET A 78 -18.18 31.95 -1.77
CA MET A 78 -19.03 31.49 -2.86
C MET A 78 -18.60 32.20 -4.14
N ASN A 79 -18.16 31.43 -5.13
CA ASN A 79 -17.80 31.95 -6.44
C ASN A 79 -18.41 31.06 -7.53
N GLU A 80 -19.04 31.69 -8.51
CA GLU A 80 -19.71 31.01 -9.62
C GLU A 80 -18.79 30.79 -10.83
N ASP A 81 -17.63 31.47 -10.92
CA ASP A 81 -16.66 31.22 -11.99
C ASP A 81 -15.89 29.92 -11.70
N PRO A 82 -16.04 28.87 -12.53
CA PRO A 82 -15.31 27.62 -12.35
C PRO A 82 -13.79 27.81 -12.33
N ARG A 83 -13.26 28.81 -13.05
CA ARG A 83 -11.83 29.07 -13.12
C ARG A 83 -11.25 29.65 -11.83
N PHE A 84 -12.07 30.29 -11.00
CA PHE A 84 -11.60 30.93 -9.78
C PHE A 84 -10.85 29.94 -8.87
N PHE A 85 -11.42 28.74 -8.66
CA PHE A 85 -10.79 27.73 -7.81
C PHE A 85 -9.56 27.08 -8.46
N VAL A 86 -9.51 27.03 -9.80
CA VAL A 86 -8.33 26.59 -10.55
C VAL A 86 -7.19 27.60 -10.39
N ASP A 87 -7.47 28.88 -10.57
CA ASP A 87 -6.50 29.96 -10.42
C ASP A 87 -5.99 30.04 -8.97
N LEU A 88 -6.90 29.88 -8.00
CA LEU A 88 -6.55 29.82 -6.58
C LEU A 88 -5.63 28.63 -6.28
N TYR A 89 -5.87 27.46 -6.89
CA TYR A 89 -4.97 26.31 -6.75
C TYR A 89 -3.57 26.61 -7.31
N GLN A 90 -3.48 27.24 -8.49
CA GLN A 90 -2.19 27.62 -9.07
C GLN A 90 -1.44 28.64 -8.19
N GLU A 91 -2.16 29.60 -7.62
CA GLU A 91 -1.60 30.59 -6.69
C GLU A 91 -0.97 29.91 -5.47
N ILE A 92 -1.71 29.05 -4.76
CA ILE A 92 -1.16 28.37 -3.57
C ILE A 92 -0.02 27.41 -3.92
N LYS A 93 -0.03 26.82 -5.12
CA LYS A 93 1.03 25.93 -5.60
C LYS A 93 2.34 26.69 -5.85
N LEU A 94 2.25 27.89 -6.42
CA LEU A 94 3.39 28.78 -6.58
C LEU A 94 3.94 29.24 -5.22
N GLU A 95 3.07 29.62 -4.28
CA GLU A 95 3.47 30.01 -2.92
C GLU A 95 4.23 28.88 -2.19
N LEU A 96 3.75 27.62 -2.30
CA LEU A 96 4.46 26.47 -1.75
C LEU A 96 5.83 26.26 -2.42
N HIS A 97 5.90 26.36 -3.75
CA HIS A 97 7.14 26.19 -4.49
C HIS A 97 8.20 27.23 -4.10
N ASP A 98 7.80 28.50 -4.01
CA ASP A 98 8.69 29.59 -3.60
C ASP A 98 9.15 29.42 -2.15
N ALA A 99 8.24 29.03 -1.25
CA ALA A 99 8.59 28.72 0.13
C ALA A 99 9.61 27.58 0.26
N LEU A 100 9.44 26.48 -0.49
CA LEU A 100 10.40 25.37 -0.48
C LEU A 100 11.77 25.80 -1.01
N SER A 101 11.81 26.67 -2.02
CA SER A 101 13.06 27.27 -2.52
C SER A 101 13.75 28.15 -1.48
N LEU A 102 12.97 28.92 -0.70
CA LEU A 102 13.48 29.68 0.44
C LEU A 102 14.01 28.77 1.56
N PHE A 103 13.38 27.62 1.79
CA PHE A 103 13.83 26.64 2.78
C PHE A 103 15.18 26.04 2.39
N ILE A 104 15.32 25.58 1.13
CA ILE A 104 16.57 25.02 0.60
C ILE A 104 17.72 26.02 0.69
N SER A 105 17.43 27.31 0.48
CA SER A 105 18.43 28.38 0.63
C SER A 105 18.65 28.86 2.07
N GLY A 106 18.03 28.22 3.06
CA GLY A 106 18.19 28.52 4.49
C GLY A 106 17.51 29.81 4.96
N LYS A 107 16.60 30.37 4.16
CA LYS A 107 15.91 31.64 4.46
C LYS A 107 14.66 31.49 5.31
N ILE A 108 14.07 30.30 5.37
CA ILE A 108 12.98 29.97 6.29
C ILE A 108 13.32 28.75 7.13
N SER A 109 12.79 28.69 8.36
CA SER A 109 13.03 27.62 9.31
C SER A 109 12.16 26.39 9.03
N VAL A 110 12.50 25.26 9.66
CA VAL A 110 11.68 24.04 9.62
C VAL A 110 10.28 24.28 10.16
N GLN A 111 10.13 25.11 11.20
CA GLN A 111 8.82 25.47 11.76
C GLN A 111 7.98 26.28 10.76
N GLN A 112 8.60 27.22 10.04
CA GLN A 112 7.91 27.96 8.97
C GLN A 112 7.51 27.02 7.83
N LYS A 113 8.40 26.10 7.40
CA LYS A 113 8.09 25.09 6.38
C LYS A 113 6.90 24.22 6.79
N ALA A 114 6.89 23.70 8.02
CA ALA A 114 5.80 22.86 8.53
C ALA A 114 4.45 23.61 8.51
N CYS A 115 4.44 24.85 8.97
CA CYS A 115 3.24 25.69 8.95
C CYS A 115 2.73 25.98 7.54
N ILE A 116 3.64 26.25 6.59
CA ILE A 116 3.32 26.46 5.16
C ILE A 116 2.71 25.19 4.56
N GLU A 117 3.31 24.02 4.79
CA GLU A 117 2.81 22.74 4.29
C GLU A 117 1.42 22.40 4.86
N GLN A 118 1.17 22.72 6.13
CA GLN A 118 -0.14 22.56 6.78
C GLN A 118 -1.22 23.45 6.17
N PHE A 119 -0.97 24.77 6.04
CA PHE A 119 -1.93 25.67 5.42
C PHE A 119 -2.20 25.30 3.96
N PHE A 120 -1.16 24.90 3.22
CA PHE A 120 -1.32 24.42 1.85
C PHE A 120 -2.22 23.18 1.77
N ASN A 121 -2.00 22.19 2.64
CA ASN A 121 -2.82 20.98 2.68
C ASN A 121 -4.28 21.30 3.08
N GLU A 122 -4.52 22.21 4.01
CA GLU A 122 -5.87 22.64 4.37
C GLU A 122 -6.57 23.37 3.20
N CYS A 123 -5.88 24.25 2.47
CA CYS A 123 -6.40 24.84 1.23
C CYS A 123 -6.79 23.75 0.23
N CYS A 124 -5.94 22.73 0.04
CA CYS A 124 -6.24 21.59 -0.84
C CYS A 124 -7.51 20.84 -0.41
N LYS A 125 -7.68 20.58 0.89
CA LYS A 125 -8.89 19.93 1.44
C LYS A 125 -10.16 20.75 1.14
N ARG A 126 -10.10 22.07 1.30
CA ARG A 126 -11.24 22.95 0.97
C ARG A 126 -11.51 23.03 -0.53
N LEU A 127 -10.47 23.11 -1.36
CA LEU A 127 -10.60 23.12 -2.82
C LEU A 127 -11.19 21.82 -3.36
N LEU A 128 -10.86 20.67 -2.77
CA LEU A 128 -11.42 19.38 -3.16
C LEU A 128 -12.96 19.35 -3.08
N LEU A 129 -13.55 20.11 -2.13
CA LEU A 129 -15.01 20.24 -1.98
C LEU A 129 -15.65 21.19 -2.99
N LYS A 130 -14.85 22.00 -3.69
CA LYS A 130 -15.31 23.04 -4.63
C LYS A 130 -15.13 22.64 -6.09
N LEU A 131 -14.14 21.79 -6.37
CA LEU A 131 -13.81 21.34 -7.72
C LEU A 131 -14.74 20.20 -8.17
N ASP A 132 -15.35 20.38 -9.35
CA ASP A 132 -16.22 19.39 -10.00
C ASP A 132 -15.46 18.55 -11.06
N PRO A 133 -15.38 17.21 -10.94
CA PRO A 133 -14.74 16.33 -11.93
C PRO A 133 -15.42 16.34 -13.32
N GLY A 134 -16.67 16.80 -13.40
CA GLY A 134 -17.39 16.99 -14.66
C GLY A 134 -16.83 18.12 -15.52
N ILE A 135 -16.10 19.07 -14.93
CA ILE A 135 -15.51 20.23 -15.62
C ILE A 135 -14.06 19.92 -16.01
N GLU A 136 -13.76 20.05 -17.29
CA GLU A 136 -12.44 19.68 -17.85
C GLU A 136 -11.27 20.41 -17.18
N SER A 137 -11.39 21.73 -16.96
CA SER A 137 -10.35 22.54 -16.31
C SER A 137 -10.09 22.17 -14.85
N HIS A 138 -10.99 21.43 -14.19
CA HIS A 138 -10.84 20.99 -12.81
C HIS A 138 -10.11 19.66 -12.69
N ARG A 139 -10.04 18.86 -13.75
CA ARG A 139 -9.53 17.49 -13.69
C ARG A 139 -8.07 17.43 -13.24
N GLN A 140 -7.21 18.24 -13.84
CA GLN A 140 -5.79 18.28 -13.45
C GLN A 140 -5.60 18.75 -12.00
N PRO A 141 -6.18 19.89 -11.54
CA PRO A 141 -6.12 20.25 -10.12
C PRO A 141 -6.66 19.17 -9.18
N LEU A 142 -7.77 18.51 -9.54
CA LEU A 142 -8.33 17.40 -8.76
C LEU A 142 -7.33 16.26 -8.62
N GLU A 143 -6.78 15.76 -9.74
CA GLU A 143 -5.80 14.67 -9.71
C GLU A 143 -4.56 15.02 -8.87
N GLU A 144 -4.05 16.25 -8.99
CA GLU A 144 -2.89 16.71 -8.22
C GLU A 144 -3.21 16.84 -6.71
N ILE A 145 -4.36 17.42 -6.35
CA ILE A 145 -4.82 17.54 -4.96
C ILE A 145 -5.06 16.15 -4.35
N GLU A 146 -5.73 15.28 -5.08
CA GLU A 146 -6.10 13.94 -4.63
C GLU A 146 -4.87 13.06 -4.43
N SER A 147 -3.88 13.17 -5.31
CA SER A 147 -2.60 12.48 -5.17
C SER A 147 -1.84 12.94 -3.93
N ARG A 148 -1.90 14.23 -3.63
CA ARG A 148 -1.23 14.80 -2.45
C ARG A 148 -1.93 14.48 -1.14
N LEU A 149 -3.27 14.50 -1.13
CA LEU A 149 -4.09 14.19 0.04
C LEU A 149 -4.36 12.69 0.20
N ALA A 150 -3.80 11.86 -0.68
CA ALA A 150 -3.93 10.42 -0.59
C ALA A 150 -3.28 9.93 0.71
N ILE A 151 -4.02 9.09 1.42
CA ILE A 151 -3.58 8.52 2.68
C ILE A 151 -2.79 7.24 2.38
N ASN A 152 -1.56 7.15 2.87
CA ASN A 152 -0.81 5.92 2.78
C ASN A 152 -1.26 4.95 3.86
N VAL A 153 -1.52 3.71 3.47
CA VAL A 153 -1.86 2.61 4.38
C VAL A 153 -0.83 1.50 4.20
N TYR A 154 -0.36 0.94 5.30
CA TYR A 154 0.68 -0.09 5.30
C TYR A 154 0.02 -1.45 5.49
N ALA A 155 0.13 -2.31 4.48
CA ALA A 155 -0.35 -3.67 4.50
C ALA A 155 0.78 -4.63 4.88
N ASN A 156 0.50 -5.57 5.77
CA ASN A 156 1.46 -6.53 6.30
C ASN A 156 1.78 -7.65 5.29
N PHE A 157 2.44 -7.30 4.19
CA PHE A 157 2.87 -8.25 3.16
C PHE A 157 4.11 -7.70 2.43
N SER A 158 4.61 -8.43 1.44
CA SER A 158 5.67 -7.97 0.55
C SER A 158 5.20 -8.09 -0.90
N VAL A 159 5.28 -6.99 -1.66
CA VAL A 159 4.95 -6.98 -3.10
C VAL A 159 5.87 -7.92 -3.86
N PHE A 160 7.16 -7.95 -3.50
CA PHE A 160 8.17 -8.78 -4.17
C PHE A 160 7.97 -10.28 -3.91
N GLN A 161 7.45 -10.65 -2.73
CA GLN A 161 7.18 -12.04 -2.40
C GLN A 161 5.85 -12.51 -2.98
N SER A 162 4.76 -11.75 -2.77
CA SER A 162 3.41 -12.26 -3.00
C SER A 162 2.77 -11.79 -4.31
N THR A 163 3.26 -10.70 -4.90
CA THR A 163 2.72 -10.10 -6.13
C THR A 163 3.82 -9.52 -7.04
N PRO A 164 4.86 -10.30 -7.40
CA PRO A 164 6.03 -9.80 -8.12
C PRO A 164 5.70 -9.16 -9.48
N ASP A 165 4.62 -9.58 -10.15
CA ASP A 165 4.22 -8.99 -11.43
C ASP A 165 3.80 -7.51 -11.31
N ILE A 166 3.38 -7.04 -10.11
CA ILE A 166 3.11 -5.60 -9.87
C ILE A 166 4.38 -4.80 -10.12
N TRP A 167 5.50 -5.27 -9.56
CA TRP A 167 6.80 -4.62 -9.70
C TRP A 167 7.40 -4.85 -11.10
N GLY A 168 7.45 -6.11 -11.56
CA GLY A 168 8.18 -6.47 -12.77
C GLY A 168 7.54 -6.01 -14.07
N ILE A 169 6.20 -6.05 -14.15
CA ILE A 169 5.46 -5.77 -15.41
C ILE A 169 4.27 -4.83 -15.24
N LYS A 170 4.12 -4.17 -14.08
CA LYS A 170 2.99 -3.27 -13.77
C LYS A 170 1.63 -3.96 -13.89
N GLN A 171 1.57 -5.25 -13.55
CA GLN A 171 0.33 -5.99 -13.52
C GLN A 171 -0.61 -5.39 -12.47
N VAL A 172 -1.90 -5.32 -12.81
CA VAL A 172 -2.94 -4.85 -11.89
C VAL A 172 -3.68 -6.05 -11.34
N PHE A 173 -3.84 -6.09 -10.02
CA PHE A 173 -4.70 -7.04 -9.32
C PHE A 173 -5.89 -6.30 -8.72
N PRO A 174 -7.11 -6.87 -8.77
CA PRO A 174 -8.23 -6.34 -7.99
C PRO A 174 -7.91 -6.44 -6.50
N VAL A 175 -7.94 -5.30 -5.81
CA VAL A 175 -7.77 -5.20 -4.36
C VAL A 175 -9.06 -4.69 -3.76
N VAL A 176 -9.56 -5.37 -2.72
CA VAL A 176 -10.84 -5.02 -2.07
C VAL A 176 -10.70 -5.15 -0.56
N ALA A 177 -11.34 -4.27 0.20
CA ALA A 177 -11.52 -4.46 1.63
C ALA A 177 -12.38 -5.69 1.91
N LEU A 178 -12.09 -6.46 2.96
CA LEU A 178 -12.96 -7.58 3.36
C LEU A 178 -14.13 -7.12 4.24
N THR A 179 -14.02 -5.95 4.87
CA THR A 179 -15.02 -5.36 5.75
C THR A 179 -15.42 -3.96 5.26
N GLY A 180 -16.61 -3.49 5.66
CA GLY A 180 -17.06 -2.12 5.38
C GLY A 180 -17.44 -1.81 3.93
N ASN A 181 -17.56 -2.81 3.05
CA ASN A 181 -17.95 -2.63 1.63
C ASN A 181 -19.37 -2.05 1.42
N ASN A 182 -20.21 -2.03 2.46
CA ASN A 182 -21.52 -1.41 2.47
C ASN A 182 -21.47 0.11 2.76
N GLN A 183 -20.31 0.64 3.15
CA GLN A 183 -20.12 2.05 3.47
C GLN A 183 -19.61 2.81 2.25
N LYS A 184 -19.97 4.08 2.14
CA LYS A 184 -19.38 4.94 1.12
C LYS A 184 -17.88 5.12 1.43
N PRO A 185 -16.98 5.01 0.45
CA PRO A 185 -15.56 5.28 0.66
C PRO A 185 -15.35 6.66 1.29
N ALA A 186 -14.60 6.70 2.38
CA ALA A 186 -14.31 7.93 3.10
C ALA A 186 -13.01 8.59 2.62
N SER A 187 -12.07 7.75 2.17
CA SER A 187 -10.69 8.17 1.91
C SER A 187 -10.16 7.62 0.59
N ARG A 188 -9.31 8.42 -0.05
CA ARG A 188 -8.45 7.97 -1.16
C ARG A 188 -7.18 7.42 -0.55
N THR A 189 -6.97 6.11 -0.70
CA THR A 189 -5.85 5.44 -0.06
C THR A 189 -4.88 4.87 -1.07
N VAL A 190 -3.62 4.79 -0.66
CA VAL A 190 -2.55 4.14 -1.40
C VAL A 190 -1.99 3.05 -0.49
N VAL A 191 -2.10 1.81 -0.94
CA VAL A 191 -1.54 0.64 -0.25
C VAL A 191 -0.05 0.59 -0.52
N GLN A 192 0.71 0.54 0.57
CA GLN A 192 2.15 0.25 0.59
C GLN A 192 2.36 -1.04 1.36
N ASP A 193 3.37 -1.81 0.97
CA ASP A 193 3.82 -2.95 1.73
C ASP A 193 4.74 -2.50 2.89
N ILE A 194 5.29 -3.46 3.64
CA ILE A 194 6.17 -3.17 4.79
C ILE A 194 7.66 -3.21 4.43
N THR A 195 8.00 -3.25 3.15
CA THR A 195 9.39 -3.24 2.72
C THR A 195 9.99 -1.85 2.85
N CYS A 196 11.33 -1.79 2.87
CA CYS A 196 12.05 -0.52 2.90
C CYS A 196 12.22 0.09 1.49
N ASP A 197 11.74 -0.60 0.45
CA ASP A 197 11.86 -0.18 -0.92
C ASP A 197 10.62 0.65 -1.32
N SER A 198 10.86 1.81 -1.95
CA SER A 198 9.79 2.68 -2.44
C SER A 198 8.95 2.03 -3.55
N ASP A 199 9.47 0.99 -4.21
CA ASP A 199 8.75 0.19 -5.21
C ASP A 199 7.69 -0.74 -4.58
N GLY A 200 7.71 -0.93 -3.25
CA GLY A 200 6.69 -1.64 -2.47
C GLY A 200 5.33 -0.93 -2.40
N ARG A 201 4.98 -0.13 -3.41
CA ARG A 201 3.77 0.70 -3.46
C ARG A 201 2.89 0.32 -4.64
N LEU A 202 1.60 0.13 -4.37
CA LEU A 202 0.61 -0.06 -5.42
C LEU A 202 0.24 1.28 -6.10
N SER A 203 0.30 1.28 -7.43
CA SER A 203 0.07 2.47 -8.27
C SER A 203 -1.25 2.49 -9.03
N ALA A 204 -1.93 1.35 -9.15
CA ALA A 204 -3.18 1.22 -9.88
C ALA A 204 -4.12 0.20 -9.23
N TYR A 205 -5.40 0.57 -9.16
CA TYR A 205 -6.47 -0.22 -8.55
C TYR A 205 -7.65 -0.33 -9.51
N VAL A 206 -8.32 -1.48 -9.51
CA VAL A 206 -9.53 -1.68 -10.32
C VAL A 206 -10.71 -1.00 -9.62
N TYR A 207 -11.34 -0.03 -10.28
CA TYR A 207 -12.54 0.65 -9.78
C TYR A 207 -13.59 0.80 -10.90
N GLY A 208 -14.67 0.03 -10.80
CA GLY A 208 -15.64 -0.09 -11.89
C GLY A 208 -14.98 -0.63 -13.15
N GLU A 209 -15.12 0.09 -14.26
CA GLU A 209 -14.52 -0.26 -15.56
C GLU A 209 -13.19 0.45 -15.83
N LYS A 210 -12.62 1.14 -14.83
CA LYS A 210 -11.41 1.96 -14.98
C LYS A 210 -10.36 1.62 -13.94
N LEU A 211 -9.13 2.02 -14.25
CA LEU A 211 -8.05 2.06 -13.27
C LEU A 211 -8.10 3.39 -12.51
N SER A 212 -7.99 3.29 -11.19
CA SER A 212 -7.85 4.41 -10.27
C SER A 212 -6.44 4.39 -9.67
N PRO A 213 -5.79 5.54 -9.45
CA PRO A 213 -4.53 5.61 -8.69
C PRO A 213 -4.74 5.45 -7.18
N PHE A 214 -5.99 5.37 -6.72
CA PHE A 214 -6.35 5.22 -5.30
C PHE A 214 -7.29 4.03 -5.09
N LEU A 215 -7.08 3.32 -3.98
CA LEU A 215 -8.02 2.35 -3.46
C LEU A 215 -9.09 3.08 -2.63
N PRO A 216 -10.38 3.00 -3.00
CA PRO A 216 -11.45 3.53 -2.17
C PRO A 216 -11.66 2.61 -0.97
N LEU A 217 -11.31 3.11 0.22
CA LEU A 217 -11.55 2.39 1.47
C LEU A 217 -12.59 3.14 2.32
N PRO A 218 -13.39 2.40 3.12
CA PRO A 218 -14.12 3.01 4.21
C PRO A 218 -13.15 3.68 5.20
N LYS A 219 -13.67 4.45 6.15
CA LYS A 219 -12.84 5.03 7.20
C LYS A 219 -12.20 3.89 8.00
N ILE A 220 -10.88 3.90 8.09
CA ILE A 220 -10.10 2.96 8.90
C ILE A 220 -9.94 3.62 10.27
N GLU A 221 -10.48 3.01 11.32
CA GLU A 221 -10.26 3.47 12.69
C GLU A 221 -8.95 2.90 13.24
N LYS A 222 -8.36 3.61 14.20
CA LYS A 222 -7.18 3.14 14.92
C LYS A 222 -7.57 1.91 15.74
N ASP A 223 -6.79 0.85 15.66
CA ASP A 223 -7.00 -0.44 16.34
C ASP A 223 -8.11 -1.35 15.75
N ASP A 224 -8.67 -1.02 14.59
CA ASP A 224 -9.58 -1.93 13.87
C ASP A 224 -8.79 -2.98 13.09
N ASP A 225 -9.17 -4.25 13.24
CA ASP A 225 -8.72 -5.37 12.41
C ASP A 225 -9.21 -5.19 10.96
N PHE A 226 -8.45 -4.43 10.17
CA PHE A 226 -8.79 -4.12 8.80
C PHE A 226 -8.03 -5.01 7.83
N TYR A 227 -8.74 -5.74 6.98
CA TYR A 227 -8.15 -6.66 5.99
C TYR A 227 -8.46 -6.23 4.57
N VAL A 228 -7.45 -6.41 3.71
CA VAL A 228 -7.58 -6.27 2.26
C VAL A 228 -7.25 -7.61 1.59
N ALA A 229 -7.91 -7.87 0.48
CA ALA A 229 -7.73 -9.06 -0.32
C ALA A 229 -7.32 -8.70 -1.75
N PHE A 230 -6.28 -9.37 -2.24
CA PHE A 230 -5.79 -9.30 -3.60
C PHE A 230 -6.28 -10.53 -4.35
N PHE A 231 -7.08 -10.29 -5.38
CA PHE A 231 -7.64 -11.33 -6.22
C PHE A 231 -6.81 -11.53 -7.47
N LEU A 232 -7.03 -12.66 -8.15
CA LEU A 232 -6.36 -13.02 -9.41
C LEU A 232 -4.85 -13.30 -9.28
N VAL A 233 -4.38 -13.60 -8.06
CA VAL A 233 -2.97 -13.86 -7.76
C VAL A 233 -2.53 -15.31 -8.02
N GLY A 234 -3.42 -16.18 -8.51
CA GLY A 234 -3.14 -17.62 -8.63
C GLY A 234 -2.27 -18.03 -9.83
N ALA A 235 -1.88 -17.11 -10.70
CA ALA A 235 -1.00 -17.41 -11.83
C ALA A 235 0.34 -16.70 -11.68
N TYR A 236 1.44 -17.45 -11.81
CA TYR A 236 2.84 -17.00 -11.73
C TYR A 236 3.32 -16.47 -10.37
N GLN A 237 2.46 -15.85 -9.55
CA GLN A 237 2.91 -15.05 -8.40
C GLN A 237 3.70 -15.86 -7.37
N GLU A 238 3.18 -17.02 -6.97
CA GLU A 238 3.78 -17.86 -5.92
C GLU A 238 5.22 -18.29 -6.26
N ILE A 239 5.47 -18.73 -7.50
CA ILE A 239 6.79 -19.25 -7.90
C ILE A 239 7.81 -18.15 -8.27
N LEU A 240 7.32 -16.94 -8.57
CA LEU A 240 8.17 -15.81 -8.93
C LEU A 240 8.55 -14.93 -7.74
N GLY A 241 8.03 -15.21 -6.55
CA GLY A 241 8.33 -14.46 -5.33
C GLY A 241 9.81 -14.49 -4.99
N ASP A 242 10.35 -13.34 -4.57
CA ASP A 242 11.71 -13.20 -4.05
C ASP A 242 11.68 -12.65 -2.62
N PRO A 243 12.52 -13.20 -1.69
CA PRO A 243 12.52 -12.81 -0.28
C PRO A 243 13.22 -11.47 -0.05
N HIS A 244 12.75 -10.42 -0.73
CA HIS A 244 13.22 -9.05 -0.53
C HIS A 244 13.04 -8.64 0.93
N ASN A 245 14.05 -7.98 1.50
CA ASN A 245 14.11 -7.68 2.94
C ASN A 245 13.99 -8.90 3.86
N LEU A 246 14.27 -10.12 3.37
CA LEU A 246 14.14 -11.37 4.12
C LEU A 246 12.69 -11.68 4.55
N PHE A 247 11.70 -11.14 3.82
CA PHE A 247 10.31 -11.58 3.96
C PHE A 247 10.10 -12.88 3.18
N GLY A 248 9.82 -13.97 3.89
CA GLY A 248 9.68 -15.30 3.29
C GLY A 248 8.27 -15.65 2.87
N ASP A 249 8.06 -16.92 2.52
CA ASP A 249 6.77 -17.43 2.08
C ASP A 249 5.67 -17.18 3.12
N THR A 250 4.50 -16.78 2.63
CA THR A 250 3.30 -16.53 3.44
C THR A 250 2.58 -17.82 3.85
N TYR A 251 1.70 -17.75 4.85
CA TYR A 251 0.76 -18.85 5.11
C TYR A 251 -0.10 -19.15 3.88
N ALA A 252 -0.21 -20.43 3.50
CA ALA A 252 -1.12 -20.87 2.46
C ALA A 252 -2.14 -21.86 3.01
N VAL A 253 -3.42 -21.68 2.67
CA VAL A 253 -4.51 -22.55 3.11
C VAL A 253 -5.35 -22.96 1.91
N SER A 254 -5.51 -24.26 1.70
CA SER A 254 -6.40 -24.79 0.68
C SER A 254 -7.80 -25.03 1.26
N ILE A 255 -8.81 -24.38 0.67
CA ILE A 255 -10.20 -24.48 1.08
C ILE A 255 -11.00 -25.22 0.00
N LYS A 256 -11.82 -26.18 0.42
CA LYS A 256 -12.72 -26.92 -0.46
C LYS A 256 -14.17 -26.72 -0.02
N ALA A 257 -15.04 -26.37 -0.96
CA ALA A 257 -16.48 -26.37 -0.73
C ALA A 257 -16.96 -27.79 -0.39
N ASP A 258 -17.71 -27.92 0.69
CA ASP A 258 -18.22 -29.19 1.20
C ASP A 258 -19.61 -28.96 1.78
N SER A 259 -20.64 -29.42 1.07
CA SER A 259 -22.04 -29.28 1.48
C SER A 259 -22.41 -30.14 2.68
N SER A 260 -21.54 -31.06 3.11
CA SER A 260 -21.75 -31.84 4.34
C SER A 260 -21.33 -31.09 5.61
N GLU A 261 -20.50 -30.05 5.47
CA GLU A 261 -20.07 -29.20 6.58
C GLU A 261 -21.09 -28.10 6.86
N THR A 262 -21.28 -27.74 8.13
CA THR A 262 -22.24 -26.70 8.54
C THR A 262 -21.91 -25.33 7.95
N GLN A 263 -20.63 -25.03 7.74
CA GLN A 263 -20.14 -23.79 7.12
C GLN A 263 -20.07 -23.87 5.58
N GLY A 264 -20.34 -25.03 4.99
CA GLY A 264 -20.30 -25.24 3.53
C GLY A 264 -18.90 -25.39 2.93
N TRP A 265 -17.85 -25.44 3.75
CA TRP A 265 -16.46 -25.61 3.34
C TRP A 265 -15.60 -26.25 4.43
N LYS A 266 -14.44 -26.76 4.02
CA LYS A 266 -13.39 -27.26 4.93
C LYS A 266 -11.99 -26.89 4.44
N ILE A 267 -11.07 -26.78 5.39
CA ILE A 267 -9.63 -26.70 5.12
C ILE A 267 -9.13 -28.10 4.79
N VAL A 268 -8.42 -28.24 3.68
CA VAL A 268 -7.87 -29.54 3.23
C VAL A 268 -6.36 -29.60 3.31
N ASP A 269 -5.69 -28.45 3.29
CA ASP A 269 -4.24 -28.35 3.40
C ASP A 269 -3.84 -26.99 3.98
N THR A 270 -2.72 -26.97 4.69
CA THR A 270 -2.15 -25.76 5.29
C THR A 270 -0.64 -25.82 5.18
N GLN A 271 -0.04 -24.75 4.67
CA GLN A 271 1.40 -24.51 4.70
C GLN A 271 1.69 -23.38 5.69
N GLN A 272 2.70 -23.60 6.52
CA GLN A 272 3.13 -22.60 7.50
C GLN A 272 3.91 -21.49 6.80
N VAL A 273 3.88 -20.30 7.38
CA VAL A 273 4.78 -19.20 7.00
C VAL A 273 6.23 -19.63 7.18
N GLN A 274 7.10 -19.14 6.32
CA GLN A 274 8.53 -19.31 6.50
C GLN A 274 9.00 -18.50 7.72
N SER A 275 9.75 -19.15 8.59
CA SER A 275 10.30 -18.53 9.80
C SER A 275 11.54 -17.67 9.49
N LEU A 276 11.87 -16.75 10.40
CA LEU A 276 13.11 -15.99 10.34
C LEU A 276 14.35 -16.89 10.29
N GLY A 277 14.34 -18.02 11.01
CA GLY A 277 15.42 -19.00 10.98
C GLY A 277 15.61 -19.61 9.59
N GLU A 278 14.53 -20.08 8.97
CA GLU A 278 14.56 -20.68 7.62
C GLU A 278 15.02 -19.68 6.54
N ILE A 279 14.59 -18.41 6.64
CA ILE A 279 15.08 -17.38 5.72
C ILE A 279 16.56 -17.09 5.91
N LEU A 280 17.06 -17.07 7.15
CA LEU A 280 18.48 -16.86 7.42
C LEU A 280 19.35 -18.02 6.89
N GLU A 281 18.82 -19.23 6.81
CA GLU A 281 19.50 -20.36 6.18
C GLU A 281 19.72 -20.16 4.68
N LEU A 282 18.80 -19.46 3.98
CA LEU A 282 18.97 -19.11 2.56
C LEU A 282 20.20 -18.23 2.32
N VAL A 283 20.54 -17.38 3.29
CA VAL A 283 21.74 -16.53 3.28
C VAL A 283 22.91 -17.14 4.06
N HIS A 284 22.88 -18.47 4.25
CA HIS A 284 23.94 -19.30 4.82
C HIS A 284 24.25 -19.06 6.31
N TYR A 285 23.27 -18.56 7.08
CA TYR A 285 23.36 -18.53 8.54
C TYR A 285 22.66 -19.75 9.12
N GLN A 286 23.36 -20.48 10.00
CA GLN A 286 22.78 -21.61 10.73
C GLN A 286 22.23 -21.14 12.08
N LYS A 287 21.02 -21.59 12.42
CA LYS A 287 20.31 -21.20 13.63
C LYS A 287 21.10 -21.52 14.90
N GLU A 288 21.69 -22.71 14.96
CA GLU A 288 22.45 -23.20 16.10
C GLU A 288 23.70 -22.35 16.34
N ASP A 289 24.41 -21.98 15.27
CA ASP A 289 25.61 -21.15 15.34
C ASP A 289 25.28 -19.74 15.84
N LEU A 290 24.17 -19.16 15.37
CA LEU A 290 23.68 -17.86 15.84
C LEU A 290 23.36 -17.90 17.35
N LEU A 291 22.57 -18.89 17.79
CA LEU A 291 22.20 -19.04 19.19
C LEU A 291 23.43 -19.27 20.08
N GLN A 292 24.39 -20.08 19.63
CA GLN A 292 25.64 -20.31 20.36
C GLN A 292 26.47 -19.02 20.46
N SER A 293 26.56 -18.25 19.37
CA SER A 293 27.25 -16.95 19.35
C SER A 293 26.64 -15.97 20.34
N TYR A 294 25.31 -15.82 20.34
CA TYR A 294 24.60 -14.95 21.30
C TYR A 294 24.77 -15.41 22.74
N TYR A 295 24.69 -16.71 23.00
CA TYR A 295 24.93 -17.27 24.33
C TYR A 295 26.35 -16.91 24.83
N LEU A 296 27.37 -17.09 24.00
CA LEU A 296 28.74 -16.72 24.35
C LEU A 296 28.90 -15.21 24.58
N GLN A 297 28.20 -14.37 23.83
CA GLN A 297 28.22 -12.91 24.04
C GLN A 297 27.54 -12.52 25.36
N LEU A 298 26.37 -13.07 25.67
CA LEU A 298 25.62 -12.79 26.89
C LEU A 298 26.32 -13.32 28.15
N SER A 299 27.03 -14.45 28.05
CA SER A 299 27.79 -15.03 29.16
C SER A 299 29.04 -14.23 29.53
N LYS A 300 29.50 -13.30 28.68
CA LYS A 300 30.63 -12.42 29.00
C LYS A 300 30.21 -11.44 30.09
N LYS A 301 30.95 -11.44 31.21
CA LYS A 301 30.77 -10.53 32.37
C LYS A 301 30.78 -9.02 32.05
N VAL A 302 31.04 -8.64 30.81
CA VAL A 302 31.08 -7.24 30.35
C VAL A 302 29.68 -6.61 30.32
N ILE A 303 28.63 -7.40 30.14
CA ILE A 303 27.26 -6.89 29.93
C ILE A 303 26.51 -6.68 31.27
N GLY A 304 27.03 -7.19 32.39
CA GLY A 304 26.46 -6.95 33.72
C GLY A 304 25.06 -7.57 33.97
N LEU A 305 24.59 -8.46 33.09
CA LEU A 305 23.29 -9.12 33.20
C LEU A 305 23.29 -10.26 34.22
N THR A 306 22.17 -10.42 34.92
CA THR A 306 21.90 -11.58 35.77
C THR A 306 21.67 -12.85 34.94
N THR A 307 21.78 -14.02 35.57
CA THR A 307 21.55 -15.30 34.89
C THR A 307 20.12 -15.44 34.37
N ASP A 308 19.14 -14.91 35.11
CA ASP A 308 17.73 -14.95 34.71
C ASP A 308 17.45 -14.05 33.49
N GLU A 309 18.06 -12.86 33.44
CA GLU A 309 17.96 -11.97 32.28
C GLU A 309 18.61 -12.58 31.03
N GLN A 310 19.77 -13.22 31.18
CA GLN A 310 20.42 -13.92 30.07
C GLN A 310 19.54 -15.05 29.53
N ALA A 311 18.94 -15.85 30.42
CA ALA A 311 18.03 -16.92 30.03
C ALA A 311 16.78 -16.39 29.31
N SER A 312 16.18 -15.32 29.82
CA SER A 312 15.01 -14.67 29.21
C SER A 312 15.33 -14.11 27.81
N LEU A 313 16.47 -13.44 27.64
CA LEU A 313 16.90 -12.94 26.32
C LEU A 313 17.19 -14.06 25.33
N MET A 314 17.85 -15.13 25.77
CA MET A 314 18.09 -16.31 24.93
C MET A 314 16.78 -16.97 24.49
N ALA A 315 15.80 -17.10 25.41
CA ALA A 315 14.49 -17.64 25.07
C ALA A 315 13.75 -16.77 24.04
N ARG A 316 13.83 -15.43 24.19
CA ARG A 316 13.25 -14.49 23.21
C ARG A 316 13.93 -14.57 21.85
N LEU A 317 15.26 -14.67 21.80
CA LEU A 317 16.00 -14.82 20.55
C LEU A 317 15.65 -16.14 19.85
N ALA A 318 15.61 -17.24 20.60
CA ALA A 318 15.21 -18.54 20.05
C ALA A 318 13.78 -18.52 19.50
N ALA A 319 12.83 -17.93 20.24
CA ALA A 319 11.46 -17.78 19.79
C ALA A 319 11.35 -16.88 18.54
N SER A 320 12.13 -15.81 18.45
CA SER A 320 12.16 -14.94 17.26
C SER A 320 12.68 -15.68 16.02
N LEU A 321 13.60 -16.65 16.16
CA LEU A 321 14.05 -17.45 15.02
C LEU A 321 12.99 -18.48 14.56
N GLU A 322 11.95 -18.72 15.35
CA GLU A 322 10.79 -19.55 14.96
C GLU A 322 9.60 -18.70 14.49
N SER A 323 9.65 -17.38 14.67
CA SER A 323 8.52 -16.52 14.32
C SER A 323 8.46 -16.23 12.83
N SER A 324 7.27 -15.81 12.40
CA SER A 324 7.02 -15.25 11.07
C SER A 324 8.02 -14.16 10.71
N THR A 325 8.32 -14.02 9.43
CA THR A 325 9.07 -12.88 8.89
C THR A 325 8.22 -11.61 8.83
N TYR A 326 6.89 -11.72 8.90
CA TYR A 326 5.94 -10.61 8.87
C TYR A 326 5.67 -10.04 10.27
N LEU A 327 5.10 -8.84 10.33
CA LEU A 327 4.91 -8.11 11.58
C LEU A 327 3.70 -8.62 12.36
N ASP A 328 3.78 -8.57 13.68
CA ASP A 328 2.63 -8.81 14.56
C ASP A 328 1.69 -7.59 14.49
N ALA A 329 0.38 -7.85 14.51
CA ALA A 329 -0.67 -6.84 14.60
C ALA A 329 -0.84 -6.33 16.04
#